data_AF-A0A9C9GNG1-F1
#
_entry.id   AF-A0A9C9GNG1-F1
#
_cell.length_a   1.000
_cell.length_b   1.000
_cell.length_c   1.000
_cell.angle_alpha   90.00
_cell.angle_beta   90.00
_cell.angle_gamma   90.00
#
_symmetry.space_group_name_H-M   'P 1'
#
loop_
_entity.id
_entity.type
_entity.pdbx_description
1 polymer ?
#
loop_
_entity_poly.entity_id
_entity_poly.type
_entity_poly.pdbx_seq_one_letter_code
_entity_poly.pdbx_strand_id
1 'polypeptide(L)'
;MAINDILKKLMDTDIVVHGNQNELARQTGIPQTTIRNILLGITTRPQSNTVKALTKYYNISQHQLMGEAFIDYEKIQTQFLPIASQPQPAPDINIELLTEVIETLESWLDDHCLTLAAEKKAKIIQILYCDYIDQPEQKITASQIKNLFGLST
;
A
#
# COMPACT_ATOMS: atom_id res chain seq x y z
N MET A 1 -16.37 -22.77 -10.35
CA MET A 1 -14.95 -22.34 -10.25
C MET A 1 -14.72 -21.93 -8.80
N ALA A 2 -13.58 -22.25 -8.21
CA ALA A 2 -13.34 -21.93 -6.81
C ALA A 2 -12.93 -20.46 -6.63
N ILE A 3 -13.21 -19.88 -5.46
CA ILE A 3 -12.93 -18.46 -5.16
C ILE A 3 -11.46 -18.09 -5.35
N ASN A 4 -10.54 -19.01 -5.07
CA ASN A 4 -9.10 -18.81 -5.25
C ASN A 4 -8.75 -18.62 -6.74
N ASP A 5 -9.38 -19.39 -7.64
CA ASP A 5 -9.13 -19.29 -9.09
C ASP A 5 -9.72 -18.00 -9.66
N ILE A 6 -10.89 -17.60 -9.14
CA ILE A 6 -11.53 -16.34 -9.51
C ILE A 6 -10.68 -15.17 -9.06
N LEU A 7 -10.22 -15.18 -7.80
CA LEU A 7 -9.40 -14.10 -7.26
C LEU A 7 -8.06 -13.99 -8.00
N LYS A 8 -7.42 -15.10 -8.36
CA LYS A 8 -6.20 -15.08 -9.21
C LYS A 8 -6.48 -14.41 -10.56
N LYS A 9 -7.53 -14.83 -11.26
CA LYS A 9 -7.90 -14.21 -12.54
C LYS A 9 -8.20 -12.72 -12.42
N LEU A 10 -8.90 -12.31 -11.36
CA LEU A 10 -9.16 -10.91 -11.08
C LEU A 10 -7.85 -10.14 -10.90
N MET A 11 -6.92 -10.68 -10.11
CA MET A 11 -5.60 -10.08 -9.89
C MET A 11 -4.73 -10.03 -11.15
N ASP A 12 -4.83 -11.02 -12.03
CA ASP A 12 -4.07 -11.05 -13.29
C ASP A 12 -4.64 -10.05 -14.32
N THR A 13 -5.96 -9.84 -14.28
CA THR A 13 -6.67 -8.91 -15.17
C THR A 13 -6.53 -7.45 -14.71
N ASP A 14 -6.42 -7.23 -13.41
CA ASP A 14 -6.25 -5.91 -12.82
C ASP A 14 -4.83 -5.37 -13.09
N ILE A 15 -4.74 -4.19 -13.70
CA ILE A 15 -3.47 -3.54 -14.07
C ILE A 15 -2.74 -3.00 -12.83
N VAL A 16 -3.47 -2.58 -11.79
CA VAL A 16 -2.89 -2.00 -10.56
C VAL A 16 -2.30 -3.09 -9.69
N VAL A 17 -3.05 -4.17 -9.49
CA VAL A 17 -2.62 -5.29 -8.63
C VAL A 17 -1.70 -6.24 -9.38
N HIS A 18 -2.01 -6.59 -10.63
CA HIS A 18 -1.26 -7.49 -11.52
C HIS A 18 -0.47 -8.61 -10.81
N GLY A 19 -1.19 -9.52 -10.15
CA GLY A 19 -0.60 -10.65 -9.42
C GLY A 19 0.07 -10.31 -8.07
N ASN A 20 0.13 -9.04 -7.67
CA ASN A 20 0.72 -8.59 -6.42
C ASN A 20 -0.28 -8.61 -5.25
N GLN A 21 -0.28 -9.71 -4.48
CA GLN A 21 -1.14 -9.87 -3.32
C GLN A 21 -0.94 -8.80 -2.22
N ASN A 22 0.26 -8.21 -2.13
CA ASN A 22 0.54 -7.17 -1.13
C ASN A 22 -0.16 -5.86 -1.52
N GLU A 23 -0.18 -5.54 -2.81
CA GLU A 23 -0.91 -4.39 -3.31
C GLU A 23 -2.43 -4.58 -3.14
N LEU A 24 -2.94 -5.78 -3.42
CA LEU A 24 -4.35 -6.09 -3.14
C LEU A 24 -4.69 -5.91 -1.65
N ALA A 25 -3.81 -6.34 -0.74
CA ALA A 25 -4.00 -6.16 0.70
C ALA A 25 -4.08 -4.68 1.08
N ARG A 26 -3.18 -3.87 0.51
CA ARG A 26 -3.15 -2.42 0.73
C ARG A 26 -4.42 -1.73 0.22
N GLN A 27 -4.88 -2.10 -0.97
CA GLN A 27 -6.05 -1.51 -1.62
C GLN A 27 -7.38 -1.89 -0.95
N THR A 28 -7.45 -3.10 -0.41
CA THR A 28 -8.69 -3.64 0.18
C THR A 28 -8.75 -3.52 1.70
N GLY A 29 -7.62 -3.23 2.36
CA GLY A 29 -7.49 -3.26 3.83
C GLY A 29 -7.56 -4.67 4.43
N ILE A 30 -7.51 -5.72 3.62
CA ILE A 30 -7.54 -7.11 4.07
C ILE A 30 -6.12 -7.52 4.47
N PRO A 31 -5.92 -8.20 5.62
CA PRO A 31 -4.60 -8.68 6.00
C PRO A 31 -3.94 -9.55 4.92
N GLN A 32 -2.65 -9.35 4.67
CA GLN A 32 -1.89 -10.09 3.65
C GLN A 32 -2.00 -11.61 3.84
N THR A 33 -1.92 -12.09 5.08
CA THR A 33 -2.09 -13.51 5.41
C THR A 33 -3.45 -14.05 4.98
N THR A 34 -4.51 -13.25 5.12
CA THR A 34 -5.86 -13.62 4.69
C THR A 34 -5.94 -13.76 3.17
N ILE A 35 -5.43 -12.78 2.41
CA ILE A 35 -5.39 -12.86 0.94
C ILE A 35 -4.56 -14.07 0.50
N ARG A 36 -3.37 -14.25 1.08
CA ARG A 36 -2.51 -15.41 0.78
C ARG A 36 -3.23 -16.73 1.01
N ASN A 37 -3.93 -16.89 2.14
CA ASN A 37 -4.67 -18.10 2.45
C ASN A 37 -5.82 -18.37 1.46
N ILE A 38 -6.49 -17.32 0.97
CA ILE A 38 -7.52 -17.44 -0.07
C ILE A 38 -6.88 -17.87 -1.39
N LEU A 39 -5.79 -17.23 -1.82
CA LEU A 39 -5.09 -17.56 -3.08
C LEU A 39 -4.51 -18.97 -3.10
N LEU A 40 -4.03 -19.46 -1.95
CA LEU A 40 -3.57 -20.84 -1.77
C LEU A 40 -4.71 -21.86 -1.68
N GLY A 41 -5.97 -21.42 -1.60
CA GLY A 41 -7.13 -22.29 -1.43
C GLY A 41 -7.28 -22.85 0.00
N ILE A 42 -6.48 -22.40 0.95
CA ILE A 42 -6.59 -22.76 2.38
C ILE A 42 -7.92 -22.23 2.93
N THR A 43 -8.27 -20.99 2.57
CA THR A 43 -9.54 -20.37 2.93
C THR A 43 -10.50 -20.44 1.74
N THR A 44 -11.37 -21.44 1.75
CA THR A 44 -12.40 -21.64 0.71
C THR A 44 -13.67 -20.81 0.95
N ARG A 45 -13.89 -20.36 2.19
CA ARG A 45 -15.01 -19.50 2.60
C ARG A 45 -14.51 -18.33 3.44
N PRO A 46 -14.13 -17.22 2.80
CA PRO A 46 -13.67 -16.03 3.53
C PRO A 46 -14.78 -15.43 4.39
N GLN A 47 -14.39 -14.68 5.41
CA GLN A 47 -15.34 -13.97 6.25
C GLN A 47 -16.12 -12.91 5.44
N SER A 48 -17.34 -12.60 5.88
CA SER A 48 -18.22 -11.64 5.20
C SER A 48 -17.55 -10.28 4.94
N ASN A 49 -16.76 -9.78 5.89
CA ASN A 49 -16.02 -8.52 5.72
C ASN A 49 -14.98 -8.60 4.59
N THR A 50 -14.27 -9.72 4.49
CA THR A 50 -13.29 -9.98 3.42
C THR A 50 -13.99 -10.06 2.06
N VAL A 51 -15.10 -10.79 1.97
CA VAL A 51 -15.92 -10.89 0.76
C VAL A 51 -16.39 -9.50 0.35
N LYS A 52 -16.95 -8.72 1.27
CA LYS A 52 -17.45 -7.36 1.03
C LYS A 52 -16.36 -6.41 0.53
N ALA A 53 -15.15 -6.51 1.08
CA ALA A 53 -14.02 -5.68 0.65
C ALA A 53 -13.58 -6.02 -0.78
N LEU A 54 -13.45 -7.31 -1.11
CA LEU A 54 -13.09 -7.77 -2.46
C LEU A 54 -14.18 -7.43 -3.50
N THR A 55 -15.45 -7.65 -3.18
CA THR A 55 -16.56 -7.34 -4.08
C THR A 55 -16.69 -5.84 -4.34
N LYS A 56 -16.47 -5.01 -3.31
CA LYS A 56 -16.43 -3.55 -3.45
C LYS A 56 -15.27 -3.10 -4.33
N TYR A 57 -14.07 -3.65 -4.12
CA TYR A 57 -12.88 -3.26 -4.86
C TYR A 57 -13.01 -3.56 -6.36
N TYR A 58 -13.43 -4.77 -6.71
CA TYR A 58 -13.60 -5.18 -8.11
C TYR A 58 -14.95 -4.77 -8.72
N ASN A 59 -15.81 -4.09 -7.96
CA ASN A 59 -17.18 -3.74 -8.33
C ASN A 59 -17.97 -4.93 -8.92
N ILE A 60 -17.90 -6.07 -8.22
CA ILE A 60 -18.63 -7.30 -8.56
C ILE A 60 -19.56 -7.71 -7.42
N SER A 61 -20.52 -8.59 -7.69
CA SER A 61 -21.36 -9.20 -6.67
C SER A 61 -20.63 -10.31 -5.91
N GLN A 62 -21.13 -10.64 -4.72
CA GLN A 62 -20.68 -11.82 -3.97
C GLN A 62 -20.87 -13.11 -4.78
N HIS A 63 -22.02 -13.29 -5.45
CA HIS A 63 -22.27 -14.47 -6.27
C HIS A 63 -21.23 -14.63 -7.39
N GLN A 64 -20.80 -13.53 -8.00
CA GLN A 64 -19.71 -13.54 -8.98
C GLN A 64 -18.38 -13.97 -8.35
N LEU A 65 -17.99 -13.38 -7.22
CA LEU A 65 -16.75 -13.74 -6.52
C LEU A 65 -16.73 -15.21 -6.07
N MET A 66 -17.90 -15.75 -5.69
CA MET A 66 -18.07 -17.16 -5.29
C MET A 66 -18.18 -18.12 -6.48
N GLY A 67 -18.17 -17.62 -7.72
CA GLY A 67 -18.27 -18.43 -8.93
C GLY A 67 -19.66 -18.95 -9.25
N GLU A 68 -20.68 -18.35 -8.65
CA GLU A 68 -22.10 -18.66 -8.84
C GLU A 68 -22.73 -17.80 -9.95
N ALA A 69 -22.04 -16.73 -10.38
CA ALA A 69 -22.47 -15.85 -11.46
C ALA A 69 -21.30 -15.47 -12.39
N PHE A 70 -21.62 -15.11 -13.64
CA PHE A 70 -20.65 -14.75 -14.67
C PHE A 70 -19.96 -13.41 -14.38
N ILE A 71 -18.64 -13.34 -14.60
CA ILE A 71 -17.82 -12.12 -14.50
C ILE A 71 -17.40 -11.71 -15.90
N ASP A 72 -17.66 -10.44 -16.23
CA ASP A 72 -17.16 -9.80 -17.44
C ASP A 72 -15.80 -9.13 -17.13
N TYR A 73 -14.72 -9.87 -17.36
CA TYR A 73 -13.35 -9.46 -16.99
C TYR A 73 -12.85 -8.25 -17.79
N GLU A 74 -13.39 -7.99 -18.99
CA GLU A 74 -13.02 -6.82 -19.81
C GLU A 74 -13.45 -5.50 -19.15
N LYS A 75 -14.55 -5.53 -18.38
CA LYS A 75 -15.05 -4.37 -17.62
C LYS A 75 -14.25 -4.08 -16.36
N ILE A 76 -13.39 -5.00 -15.94
CA ILE A 76 -12.52 -4.83 -14.77
C ILE A 76 -11.28 -4.02 -15.15
N GLN A 77 -10.82 -4.14 -16.41
CA GLN A 77 -9.70 -3.34 -16.95
C GLN A 77 -10.03 -1.84 -17.05
N THR A 78 -11.31 -1.49 -17.20
CA THR A 78 -11.76 -0.13 -17.58
C THR A 78 -12.31 0.72 -16.43
N GLN A 79 -12.41 0.20 -15.21
CA GLN A 79 -13.02 0.94 -14.10
C GLN A 79 -12.09 1.88 -13.33
N PHE A 80 -10.88 2.12 -13.84
CA PHE A 80 -9.98 3.16 -13.35
C PHE A 80 -9.87 4.33 -14.36
N LEU A 81 -11.00 4.97 -14.70
CA LEU A 81 -10.98 6.43 -14.60
C LEU A 81 -10.87 6.73 -13.10
N PRO A 82 -10.08 7.72 -12.66
CA PRO A 82 -9.94 8.05 -11.25
C PRO A 82 -11.33 8.42 -10.72
N ILE A 83 -12.03 7.44 -10.15
CA ILE A 83 -13.22 7.69 -9.36
C ILE A 83 -12.65 8.51 -8.21
N ALA A 84 -13.05 9.79 -8.21
CA ALA A 84 -12.73 10.75 -7.18
C ALA A 84 -12.65 10.02 -5.85
N SER A 85 -11.45 10.08 -5.26
CA SER A 85 -11.21 9.79 -3.87
C SER A 85 -12.49 10.11 -3.11
N GLN A 86 -13.18 9.09 -2.56
CA GLN A 86 -13.80 9.39 -1.28
C GLN A 86 -12.67 10.00 -0.46
N PRO A 87 -12.86 11.16 0.18
CA PRO A 87 -11.84 11.66 1.07
C PRO A 87 -11.70 10.57 2.14
N GLN A 88 -10.74 9.67 1.95
CA GLN A 88 -9.92 9.29 3.08
C GLN A 88 -9.53 10.64 3.66
N PRO A 89 -9.82 10.91 4.95
CA PRO A 89 -9.12 12.01 5.59
C PRO A 89 -7.67 11.82 5.16
N ALA A 90 -7.09 12.86 4.54
CA ALA A 90 -5.65 12.85 4.33
C ALA A 90 -5.07 12.30 5.64
N PRO A 91 -4.11 11.36 5.64
CA PRO A 91 -3.39 11.07 6.87
C PRO A 91 -3.05 12.45 7.41
N ASP A 92 -3.62 12.85 8.55
CA ASP A 92 -3.51 14.23 9.02
C ASP A 92 -2.02 14.47 8.99
N ILE A 93 -1.56 15.24 8.01
CA ILE A 93 -0.13 15.39 7.79
C ILE A 93 0.26 16.14 9.03
N ASN A 94 0.87 15.41 9.96
CA ASN A 94 1.28 16.00 11.20
C ASN A 94 2.39 16.99 10.82
N ILE A 95 1.99 18.25 10.65
CA ILE A 95 2.86 19.31 10.13
C ILE A 95 4.04 19.50 11.09
N GLU A 96 3.80 19.34 12.39
CA GLU A 96 4.82 19.39 13.42
C GLU A 96 5.87 18.29 13.22
N LEU A 97 5.42 17.05 12.98
CA LEU A 97 6.29 15.94 12.67
C LEU A 97 7.07 16.13 11.36
N LEU A 98 6.40 16.54 10.29
CA LEU A 98 7.06 16.74 9.00
C LEU A 98 8.13 17.82 9.10
N THR A 99 7.89 18.84 9.91
CA THR A 99 8.86 19.91 10.21
C THR A 99 10.06 19.34 10.97
N GLU A 100 9.86 18.54 12.01
CA GLU A 100 10.95 17.90 12.77
C GLU A 100 11.83 16.99 11.89
N VAL A 101 11.22 16.24 10.98
CA VAL A 101 11.94 15.38 10.01
C VAL A 101 12.80 16.22 9.06
N ILE A 102 12.26 17.33 8.55
CA ILE A 102 12.98 18.23 7.64
C ILE A 102 14.13 18.91 8.38
N GLU A 103 13.89 19.48 9.55
CA GLU A 103 14.92 20.15 10.35
C GLU A 103 16.05 19.21 10.76
N THR A 104 15.71 17.98 11.15
CA THR A 104 16.71 16.95 11.49
C THR A 104 17.56 16.57 10.29
N LEU A 105 16.95 16.44 9.11
CA LEU A 105 17.67 16.14 7.89
C LEU A 105 18.57 17.31 7.47
N GLU A 106 18.09 18.55 7.53
CA GLU A 106 18.87 19.73 7.16
C GLU A 106 20.04 19.95 8.12
N SER A 107 19.80 19.85 9.43
CA SER A 107 20.84 19.92 10.46
C SER A 107 21.93 18.86 10.26
N TRP A 108 21.54 17.61 9.97
CA TRP A 108 22.50 16.55 9.69
C TRP A 108 23.32 16.80 8.41
N LEU A 109 22.69 17.32 7.35
CA LEU A 109 23.38 17.65 6.11
C LEU A 109 24.38 18.78 6.30
N ASP A 110 24.01 19.80 7.08
CA ASP A 110 24.88 20.92 7.41
C ASP A 110 26.09 20.47 8.25
N ASP A 111 25.86 19.65 9.28
CA ASP A 111 26.93 19.06 10.11
C ASP A 111 27.94 18.24 9.30
N HIS A 112 27.51 17.65 8.18
CA HIS A 112 28.36 16.83 7.31
C HIS A 112 28.79 17.55 6.03
N CYS A 113 28.48 18.85 5.88
CA CYS A 113 28.78 19.65 4.67
C CYS A 113 28.28 19.01 3.37
N LEU A 114 27.13 18.32 3.41
CA LEU A 114 26.57 17.58 2.28
C LEU A 114 25.49 18.39 1.57
N THR A 115 25.68 18.63 0.27
CA THR A 115 24.65 19.22 -0.58
C THR A 115 23.93 18.15 -1.37
N LEU A 116 22.62 18.02 -1.13
CA LEU A 116 21.74 17.11 -1.87
C LEU A 116 20.86 17.88 -2.84
N ALA A 117 20.71 17.34 -4.05
CA ALA A 117 19.70 17.81 -5.01
C ALA A 117 18.29 17.66 -4.42
N ALA A 118 17.38 18.58 -4.78
CA ALA A 118 16.02 18.64 -4.25
C ALA A 118 15.25 17.31 -4.40
N GLU A 119 15.42 16.62 -5.53
CA GLU A 119 14.78 15.32 -5.78
C GLU A 119 15.27 14.22 -4.82
N LYS A 120 16.55 14.26 -4.41
CA LYS A 120 17.09 13.31 -3.44
C LYS A 120 16.57 13.64 -2.05
N LYS A 121 16.55 14.92 -1.66
CA LYS A 121 15.96 15.40 -0.39
C LYS A 121 14.51 14.94 -0.25
N ALA A 122 13.69 15.12 -1.29
CA ALA A 122 12.29 14.70 -1.30
C ALA A 122 12.12 13.19 -1.09
N LYS A 123 12.95 12.36 -1.73
CA LYS A 123 12.94 10.91 -1.53
C LYS A 123 13.31 10.50 -0.10
N ILE A 124 14.27 11.18 0.51
CA ILE A 124 14.69 10.90 1.89
C ILE A 124 13.58 11.29 2.88
N ILE A 125 13.00 12.48 2.72
CA ILE A 125 11.87 12.94 3.54
C ILE A 125 10.71 11.95 3.42
N GLN A 126 10.41 11.46 2.22
CA GLN A 126 9.37 10.45 2.01
C GLN A 126 9.66 9.14 2.76
N ILE A 127 10.90 8.63 2.69
CA ILE A 127 11.29 7.39 3.38
C ILE A 127 11.23 7.57 4.90
N LEU A 128 11.82 8.66 5.42
CA LEU A 128 11.84 8.97 6.85
C LEU A 128 10.43 9.18 7.43
N TYR A 129 9.55 9.83 6.66
CA TYR A 129 8.16 10.03 7.05
C TYR A 129 7.37 8.72 7.06
N CYS A 130 7.57 7.83 6.08
CA CYS A 130 6.96 6.51 6.06
C CYS A 130 7.45 5.62 7.23
N ASP A 131 8.76 5.59 7.49
CA ASP A 131 9.33 4.82 8.60
C ASP A 131 8.85 5.34 9.98
N TYR A 132 8.68 6.66 10.13
CA TYR A 132 8.17 7.26 11.37
C TYR A 132 6.68 6.98 11.60
N ILE A 133 5.86 7.01 10.55
CA ILE A 133 4.42 6.68 10.66
C ILE A 133 4.22 5.27 11.24
N ASP A 134 5.09 4.32 10.88
CA ASP A 134 5.01 2.95 11.37
C ASP A 134 5.42 2.82 12.85
N GLN A 135 6.24 3.74 13.38
CA GLN A 135 6.74 3.74 14.77
C GLN A 135 6.91 5.17 15.34
N PRO A 136 5.82 5.88 15.67
CA PRO A 136 5.87 7.31 16.02
C PRO A 136 6.58 7.63 17.34
N GLU A 137 6.79 6.64 18.21
CA GLU A 137 7.52 6.83 19.47
C GLU A 137 9.06 6.71 19.29
N GLN A 138 9.52 6.28 18.12
CA GLN A 138 10.94 6.09 17.84
C GLN A 138 11.51 7.38 17.24
N LYS A 139 12.37 8.07 17.99
CA LYS A 139 13.11 9.23 17.46
C LYS A 139 13.96 8.79 16.27
N ILE A 140 13.86 9.51 15.15
CA ILE A 140 14.74 9.31 13.99
C ILE A 140 16.16 9.66 14.43
N THR A 141 17.03 8.66 14.42
CA THR A 141 18.44 8.82 14.82
C THR A 141 19.32 9.07 13.60
N ALA A 142 20.41 9.83 13.79
CA ALA A 142 21.44 10.00 12.75
C ALA A 142 22.00 8.66 12.22
N SER A 143 21.92 7.58 13.00
CA SER A 143 22.30 6.23 12.57
C SER A 143 21.33 5.62 11.54
N GLN A 144 20.03 5.88 11.64
CA GLN A 144 19.04 5.45 10.63
C GLN A 144 19.27 6.18 9.30
N ILE A 145 19.58 7.48 9.37
CA ILE A 145 19.93 8.28 8.20
C ILE A 145 21.20 7.72 7.53
N LYS A 146 22.25 7.40 8.29
CA LYS A 146 23.50 6.80 7.75
C LYS A 146 23.27 5.49 7.00
N ASN A 147 22.43 4.60 7.56
CA ASN A 147 22.10 3.32 6.93
C ASN A 147 21.34 3.49 5.61
N LEU A 148 20.46 4.50 5.50
CA LEU A 148 19.72 4.80 4.27
C LEU A 148 20.62 5.27 3.12
N PHE A 149 21.77 5.85 3.42
CA PHE A 149 22.75 6.28 2.42
C PHE A 149 23.84 5.25 2.13
N GLY A 150 23.86 4.10 2.82
CA GLY A 150 24.95 3.13 2.69
C GLY A 150 26.31 3.70 3.10
N LEU A 151 26.31 4.73 3.96
CA LEU A 151 27.53 5.36 4.45
C LEU A 151 28.01 4.58 5.68
N SER A 152 28.75 3.51 5.45
CA SER A 152 29.57 2.87 6.49
C SER A 152 30.83 3.70 6.72
N THR A 153 31.22 3.86 7.99
CA THR A 153 32.61 4.18 8.36
C THR A 153 33.56 3.10 7.84
#